data_AF-A0A5C7TD87-F1
#
_entry.id   AF-A0A5C7TD87-F1
#
_cell.length_a   1.000
_cell.length_b   1.000
_cell.length_c   1.000
_cell.angle_alpha   90.00
_cell.angle_beta   90.00
_cell.angle_gamma   90.00
#
_symmetry.space_group_name_H-M   'P 1'
#
loop_
_entity.id
_entity.type
_entity.pdbx_description
1 polymer ?
#
loop_
_entity_poly.entity_id
_entity_poly.type
_entity_poly.pdbx_seq_one_letter_code
_entity_poly.pdbx_strand_id
1 'polypeptide(L)' 'MTSEFVKKIHLETAQRYQAQGYNRDALISHFRKVALDADEINELLEALEQQPWAEQPFRARR' A
#
# COMPACT_ATOMS: atom_id res chain seq x y z
N MET A 1 0.10 -13.75 -13.77
CA MET A 1 -0.03 -14.52 -12.51
C MET A 1 1.13 -14.12 -11.64
N THR A 2 0.87 -13.23 -10.70
CA THR A 2 1.89 -12.70 -9.81
C THR A 2 1.86 -13.56 -8.56
N SER A 3 3.01 -14.10 -8.16
CA SER A 3 3.10 -15.05 -7.05
C SER A 3 2.53 -14.45 -5.76
N GLU A 4 1.85 -15.23 -4.92
CA GLU A 4 1.36 -14.83 -3.59
C GLU A 4 2.44 -14.12 -2.75
N PHE A 5 3.70 -14.51 -2.95
CA PHE A 5 4.86 -13.86 -2.34
C PHE A 5 5.00 -12.39 -2.76
N VAL A 6 4.83 -12.09 -4.04
CA VAL A 6 4.94 -10.74 -4.60
C VAL A 6 3.79 -9.87 -4.11
N LYS A 7 2.55 -10.41 -4.06
CA LYS A 7 1.40 -9.72 -3.44
C LYS A 7 1.69 -9.32 -1.99
N LYS A 8 2.29 -10.22 -1.20
CA LYS A 8 2.68 -9.93 0.19
C LYS A 8 3.73 -8.81 0.31
N ILE A 9 4.75 -8.80 -0.55
CA ILE A 9 5.78 -7.74 -0.56
C ILE A 9 5.16 -6.39 -0.91
N HIS A 10 4.24 -6.34 -1.87
CA HIS A 10 3.57 -5.11 -2.25
C HIS A 10 2.64 -4.59 -1.16
N LEU A 11 1.93 -5.47 -0.46
CA LEU A 11 1.13 -5.10 0.70
C LEU A 11 2.00 -4.52 1.83
N GLU A 12 3.13 -5.15 2.15
CA GLU A 12 4.06 -4.64 3.17
C GLU A 12 4.63 -3.27 2.77
N THR A 13 4.95 -3.10 1.48
CA THR A 13 5.40 -1.82 0.92
C THR A 13 4.32 -0.75 1.05
N ALA A 14 3.07 -1.08 0.73
CA ALA A 14 1.94 -0.18 0.91
C ALA A 14 1.78 0.30 2.35
N GLN A 15 1.81 -0.64 3.30
CA GLN A 15 1.69 -0.35 4.72
C GLN A 15 2.83 0.57 5.21
N ARG A 16 4.05 0.39 4.70
CA ARG A 16 5.19 1.28 5.00
C ARG A 16 5.01 2.69 4.45
N TYR A 17 4.55 2.82 3.21
CA TYR A 17 4.28 4.13 2.60
C TYR A 17 3.19 4.87 3.35
N GLN A 18 2.12 4.16 3.73
CA GLN A 18 1.07 4.70 4.58
C GLN A 18 1.62 5.16 5.95
N ALA A 19 2.45 4.34 6.60
CA ALA A 19 3.08 4.69 7.88
C ALA A 19 4.00 5.92 7.76
N GLN A 20 4.54 6.19 6.57
CA GLN A 20 5.36 7.37 6.30
C GLN A 20 4.54 8.61 5.88
N GLY A 21 3.21 8.50 5.81
CA GLY A 21 2.32 9.60 5.44
C GLY A 21 2.23 9.86 3.94
N TYR A 22 2.60 8.89 3.10
CA TYR A 22 2.41 9.00 1.66
C TYR A 22 0.94 8.82 1.30
N ASN A 23 0.47 9.65 0.36
CA ASN A 23 -0.88 9.57 -0.17
C ASN A 23 -1.04 8.40 -1.15
N ARG A 24 -2.30 8.01 -1.39
CA ARG A 24 -2.69 6.94 -2.31
C ARG A 24 -2.05 7.08 -3.69
N ASP A 25 -1.97 8.29 -4.25
CA ASP A 25 -1.34 8.55 -5.55
C ASP A 25 0.15 8.18 -5.62
N ALA A 26 0.90 8.41 -4.54
CA ALA A 26 2.31 8.03 -4.47
C ALA A 26 2.47 6.50 -4.47
N LEU A 27 1.53 5.81 -3.83
CA LEU A 27 1.44 4.35 -3.81
C LEU A 27 1.14 3.78 -5.20
N ILE A 28 0.12 4.32 -5.88
CA ILE A 28 -0.25 3.93 -7.24
C ILE A 28 0.93 4.16 -8.21
N SER A 29 1.61 5.30 -8.09
CA SER A 29 2.81 5.59 -8.87
C SER A 29 3.94 4.58 -8.60
N HIS A 30 4.15 4.18 -7.34
CA HIS A 30 5.12 3.14 -7.01
C HIS A 30 4.75 1.80 -7.65
N PHE A 31 3.50 1.37 -7.55
CA PHE A 31 3.04 0.11 -8.11
C PHE A 31 3.11 0.06 -9.64
N ARG A 32 2.80 1.15 -10.32
CA ARG A 32 3.00 1.28 -11.77
C ARG A 32 4.47 1.15 -12.18
N LYS A 33 5.41 1.65 -11.36
CA LYS A 33 6.86 1.54 -11.64
C LYS A 33 7.39 0.11 -11.52
N VAL A 34 6.79 -0.69 -10.64
CA VAL A 34 7.16 -2.11 -10.48
C VAL A 34 6.38 -3.03 -11.40
N ALA A 35 5.74 -2.48 -12.44
CA ALA A 35 5.02 -3.18 -13.50
C ALA A 35 3.89 -4.11 -13.00
N LEU A 36 3.22 -3.73 -11.91
CA LEU A 36 1.95 -4.36 -11.53
C LEU A 36 0.84 -3.98 -12.51
N ASP A 37 0.00 -4.96 -12.84
CA ASP A 37 -1.18 -4.72 -13.66
C ASP A 37 -2.23 -3.89 -12.92
N ALA A 38 -3.08 -3.17 -13.66
CA ALA A 38 -4.08 -2.28 -13.08
C ALA A 38 -5.06 -3.01 -12.15
N ASP A 39 -5.47 -4.23 -12.52
CA ASP A 39 -6.30 -5.11 -11.68
C ASP A 39 -5.62 -5.43 -10.35
N GLU A 40 -4.33 -5.77 -10.38
CA GLU A 40 -3.58 -6.13 -9.15
C GLU A 40 -3.37 -4.94 -8.24
N ILE A 41 -3.14 -3.76 -8.83
CA ILE A 41 -3.09 -2.51 -8.09
C ILE A 41 -4.43 -2.27 -7.40
N ASN A 42 -5.54 -2.50 -8.10
CA ASN A 42 -6.87 -2.29 -7.54
C ASN A 42 -7.14 -3.28 -6.40
N GLU A 43 -6.81 -4.57 -6.56
CA GLU A 43 -6.92 -5.58 -5.50
C GLU A 43 -6.12 -5.18 -4.24
N LEU A 44 -4.90 -4.68 -4.41
CA LEU A 44 -4.06 -4.22 -3.30
C LEU A 44 -4.64 -2.98 -2.61
N LEU A 45 -5.19 -2.05 -3.40
CA LEU A 45 -5.84 -0.85 -2.86
C LEU A 45 -7.12 -1.21 -2.10
N GLU A 46 -7.95 -2.11 -2.62
CA GLU A 46 -9.15 -2.59 -1.95
C GLU A 46 -8.81 -3.31 -0.64
N ALA A 47 -7.74 -4.12 -0.63
CA ALA A 47 -7.24 -4.75 0.60
C ALA A 47 -6.77 -3.72 1.64
N LEU A 48 -6.20 -2.60 1.19
CA LEU A 48 -5.81 -1.47 2.05
C LEU A 48 -6.99 -0.58 2.48
N GLU A 49 -8.10 -0.56 1.75
CA GLU A 49 -9.32 0.15 2.14
C GLU A 49 -10.17 -0.66 3.13
N GLN A 50 -10.13 -2.00 3.04
CA GLN A 50 -10.76 -2.91 4.01
C GLN A 50 -10.01 -2.97 5.35
N GLN A 51 -8.72 -2.63 5.35
CA GLN A 51 -7.99 -2.34 6.57
C GLN A 51 -8.17 -0.85 6.85
N PRO A 52 -8.72 -0.40 7.99
CA PRO A 52 -8.81 1.03 8.26
C PRO A 52 -7.41 1.61 8.09
N TRP A 53 -7.29 2.72 7.34
CA TRP A 53 -6.06 3.48 7.25
C TRP A 53 -5.68 3.77 8.68
N ALA A 54 -4.78 2.96 9.26
CA ALA A 54 -4.52 2.99 10.69
C ALA A 54 -4.35 4.45 11.03
N GLU A 55 -5.32 5.01 11.76
CA GLU A 55 -5.20 6.34 12.33
C GLU A 55 -3.91 6.23 13.08
N GLN A 56 -2.84 6.77 12.49
CA GLN A 56 -1.56 6.70 13.14
C GLN A 56 -1.83 7.36 14.48
N PRO A 57 -1.60 6.70 15.63
CA PRO A 57 -1.46 7.45 16.84
C PRO A 57 -0.24 8.32 16.53
N PHE A 58 -0.50 9.56 16.12
CA PHE A 58 0.50 10.62 16.10
C PHE A 58 1.17 10.45 17.44
N ARG A 59 2.39 9.90 17.45
CA ARG A 59 3.16 9.83 18.67
C ARG A 59 3.41 11.29 18.99
N ALA A 60 2.51 11.85 19.80
CA ALA A 60 2.76 13.01 20.61
C ALA A 60 3.92 12.63 21.52
N ARG A 61 5.14 12.68 20.97
CA ARG A 61 6.35 12.78 21.76
C ARG A 61 6.38 14.22 22.24
N ARG A 62 5.72 14.40 23.39
CA ARG A 62 6.00 15.49 24.32
C ARG A 62 7.42 15.35 24.85
#